data_AF-A0AAU2JBV0-F1
#
_entry.id   AF-A0AAU2JBV0-F1
#
_cell.length_a   1.000
_cell.length_b   1.000
_cell.length_c   1.000
_cell.angle_alpha   90.00
_cell.angle_beta   90.00
_cell.angle_gamma   90.00
#
_symmetry.space_group_name_H-M   'P 1'
#
loop_
_entity.id
_entity.type
_entity.pdbx_description
1 polymer ?
#
loop_
_entity_poly.entity_id
_entity_poly.type
_entity_poly.pdbx_seq_one_letter_code
_entity_poly.pdbx_strand_id
1 'polypeptide(L)'
;MTTVLRAHWRGEENGLFAVMRQDDEYTGYIDDLEREHRDLDRFLDTADLIDRDDRQRFLDTVDELHRHIAKEEDGLFLASLTALGGDDWDRAMAAWCEAHPDVRTP
;
A
#
# COMPACT_ATOMS: atom_id res chain seq x y z
N MET A 1 3.96 -1.20 -14.55
CA MET A 1 4.17 -0.48 -13.27
C MET A 1 2.86 -0.39 -12.49
N THR A 2 1.80 0.19 -13.04
CA THR A 2 0.49 0.32 -12.39
C THR A 2 -0.11 -1.01 -11.92
N THR A 3 -0.01 -2.08 -12.72
CA THR A 3 -0.45 -3.43 -12.29
C THR A 3 0.25 -3.93 -11.03
N VAL A 4 1.55 -3.63 -10.88
CA VAL A 4 2.34 -4.05 -9.71
C VAL A 4 1.89 -3.28 -8.48
N LEU A 5 1.76 -1.95 -8.58
CA LEU A 5 1.29 -1.11 -7.47
C LEU A 5 -0.13 -1.48 -7.03
N ARG A 6 -1.05 -1.71 -7.98
CA ARG A 6 -2.42 -2.13 -7.65
C ARG A 6 -2.49 -3.48 -6.96
N ALA A 7 -1.65 -4.43 -7.37
CA ALA A 7 -1.58 -5.73 -6.70
C ALA A 7 -1.03 -5.59 -5.28
N HIS A 8 0.01 -4.75 -5.10
CA HIS A 8 0.61 -4.43 -3.81
C HIS A 8 -0.41 -3.81 -2.84
N TRP A 9 -1.03 -2.69 -3.23
CA TRP A 9 -2.04 -1.99 -2.42
C TRP A 9 -3.21 -2.91 -2.06
N ARG A 10 -3.71 -3.71 -3.01
CA ARG A 10 -4.77 -4.68 -2.74
C ARG A 10 -4.35 -5.71 -1.69
N GLY A 11 -3.10 -6.16 -1.71
CA GLY A 11 -2.55 -7.09 -0.73
C GLY A 11 -2.45 -6.50 0.67
N GLU A 12 -2.11 -5.20 0.76
CA GLU A 12 -2.03 -4.47 2.04
C GLU A 12 -3.41 -4.17 2.60
N GLU A 13 -4.29 -3.57 1.79
CA GLU A 13 -5.64 -3.15 2.16
C GLU A 13 -6.49 -4.32 2.64
N ASN A 14 -6.52 -5.42 1.88
CA ASN A 14 -7.29 -6.61 2.25
C ASN A 14 -6.56 -7.50 3.27
N GLY A 15 -5.26 -7.26 3.48
CA GLY A 15 -4.41 -8.06 4.35
C GLY A 15 -4.05 -7.31 5.62
N LEU A 16 -2.80 -6.86 5.70
CA LEU A 16 -2.24 -6.29 6.91
C LEU A 16 -3.07 -5.12 7.46
N PHE A 17 -3.58 -4.24 6.59
CA PHE A 17 -4.36 -3.08 7.00
C PHE A 17 -5.71 -3.50 7.57
N ALA A 18 -6.43 -4.42 6.92
CA ALA A 18 -7.68 -4.95 7.43
C ALA A 18 -7.54 -5.58 8.83
N VAL A 19 -6.42 -6.25 9.09
CA VAL A 19 -6.11 -6.85 10.39
C VAL A 19 -5.76 -5.77 11.42
N MET A 20 -4.83 -4.87 11.10
CA MET A 20 -4.40 -3.79 12.00
C MET A 20 -5.54 -2.82 12.33
N ARG A 21 -6.48 -2.60 11.41
CA ARG A 21 -7.68 -1.76 11.60
C ARG A 21 -8.64 -2.29 12.67
N GLN A 22 -8.46 -3.53 13.15
CA GLN A 22 -9.22 -4.03 14.30
C GLN A 22 -8.85 -3.31 15.60
N ASP A 23 -7.68 -2.66 15.65
CA ASP A 23 -7.29 -1.74 16.70
C ASP A 23 -7.63 -0.29 16.29
N ASP A 24 -8.41 0.39 17.13
CA ASP A 24 -8.81 1.78 16.93
C ASP A 24 -7.59 2.72 16.86
N GLU A 25 -6.45 2.36 17.48
CA GLU A 25 -5.20 3.13 17.43
C GLU A 25 -4.70 3.34 15.99
N TYR A 26 -4.84 2.33 15.13
CA TYR A 26 -4.28 2.36 13.77
C TYR A 26 -5.27 2.82 12.70
N THR A 27 -6.56 2.86 13.00
CA THR A 27 -7.61 3.12 12.02
C THR A 27 -7.40 4.43 11.26
N GLY A 28 -7.11 5.53 11.97
CA GLY A 28 -6.89 6.83 11.33
C GLY A 28 -5.64 6.87 10.44
N TYR A 29 -4.57 6.19 10.85
CA TYR A 29 -3.34 6.10 10.06
C TYR A 29 -3.53 5.28 8.78
N ILE A 30 -4.27 4.17 8.88
CA ILE A 30 -4.61 3.31 7.75
C ILE A 30 -5.51 4.05 6.75
N ASP A 31 -6.50 4.83 7.23
CA ASP A 31 -7.36 5.64 6.37
C ASP A 31 -6.55 6.67 5.54
N ASP A 32 -5.49 7.21 6.11
CA ASP A 32 -4.57 8.11 5.41
C ASP A 32 -3.78 7.39 4.31
N LEU A 33 -3.26 6.19 4.58
CA LEU A 33 -2.52 5.38 3.60
C LEU A 33 -3.41 4.94 2.44
N GLU A 34 -4.62 4.42 2.71
CA GLU A 34 -5.57 4.01 1.67
C GLU A 34 -6.06 5.20 0.81
N ARG A 35 -6.13 6.40 1.39
CA ARG A 35 -6.39 7.61 0.60
C ARG A 35 -5.23 7.90 -0.34
N GLU A 36 -3.99 7.80 0.16
CA GLU A 36 -2.78 8.00 -0.65
C GLU A 36 -2.70 6.99 -1.82
N HIS A 37 -3.04 5.71 -1.60
CA HIS A 37 -3.17 4.72 -2.68
C HIS A 37 -4.12 5.20 -3.78
N ARG A 38 -5.33 5.64 -3.41
CA ARG A 38 -6.35 6.08 -4.36
C ARG A 38 -5.95 7.34 -5.13
N ASP A 39 -5.23 8.25 -4.49
CA ASP A 39 -4.76 9.46 -5.14
C ASP A 39 -3.62 9.17 -6.12
N LEU A 40 -2.66 8.31 -5.73
CA LEU A 40 -1.60 7.82 -6.62
C LEU A 40 -2.16 7.02 -7.80
N ASP A 41 -3.12 6.13 -7.58
CA ASP A 41 -3.75 5.33 -8.64
C ASP A 41 -4.43 6.22 -9.69
N ARG A 42 -5.21 7.20 -9.22
CA ARG A 42 -5.91 8.16 -10.09
C ARG A 42 -4.94 8.96 -10.95
N PHE A 43 -3.82 9.40 -10.37
CA PHE A 43 -2.80 10.10 -11.14
C PHE A 43 -2.19 9.19 -12.20
N LEU A 44 -1.80 7.97 -11.83
CA LEU A 44 -1.18 7.03 -12.76
C LEU A 44 -2.10 6.62 -13.93
N ASP A 45 -3.42 6.65 -13.74
CA ASP A 45 -4.39 6.41 -14.82
C ASP A 45 -4.53 7.57 -15.81
N THR A 46 -4.17 8.79 -15.40
CA THR A 46 -4.45 10.02 -16.16
C THR A 46 -3.23 10.71 -16.70
N ALA A 47 -2.02 10.36 -16.25
CA ALA A 47 -0.78 11.02 -16.64
C ALA A 47 -0.42 10.84 -18.13
N ASP A 48 -0.17 11.95 -18.83
CA ASP A 48 0.40 11.98 -20.18
C ASP A 48 1.87 12.40 -20.16
N LEU A 49 2.78 11.45 -20.33
CA LEU A 49 4.22 11.73 -20.31
C LEU A 49 4.75 12.49 -21.54
N ILE A 50 3.92 12.70 -22.57
CA ILE A 50 4.25 13.59 -23.69
C ILE A 50 4.11 15.06 -23.27
N ASP A 51 3.15 15.36 -22.38
CA ASP A 51 2.98 16.68 -21.81
C ASP A 51 4.10 17.02 -20.81
N ARG A 52 4.56 18.29 -20.82
CA ARG A 52 5.67 18.70 -19.96
C ARG A 52 5.29 18.79 -18.50
N ASP A 53 4.08 19.26 -18.21
CA ASP A 53 3.63 19.49 -16.85
C ASP A 53 3.31 18.14 -16.19
N ASP A 54 2.72 17.20 -16.93
CA ASP A 54 2.49 15.84 -16.45
C ASP A 54 3.78 15.05 -16.23
N ARG A 55 4.86 15.30 -16.99
CA ARG A 55 6.19 14.76 -16.64
C ARG A 55 6.71 15.25 -15.29
N GLN A 56 6.53 16.54 -14.99
CA GLN A 56 6.94 17.06 -13.69
C GLN A 56 6.10 16.45 -12.58
N ARG A 57 4.78 16.43 -12.75
CA ARG A 57 3.87 15.79 -11.80
C ARG A 57 4.20 14.32 -11.57
N PHE A 58 4.61 13.60 -12.61
CA PHE A 58 5.02 12.20 -12.46
C PHE A 58 6.23 12.05 -11.52
N LEU A 59 7.22 12.93 -11.62
CA LEU A 59 8.35 12.93 -10.69
C LEU A 59 7.89 13.24 -9.26
N ASP A 60 7.01 14.22 -9.10
CA ASP A 60 6.44 14.59 -7.80
C ASP A 60 5.63 13.42 -7.19
N THR A 61 4.87 12.68 -8.01
CA THR A 61 4.14 11.47 -7.63
C THR A 61 5.09 10.32 -7.24
N VAL A 62 6.23 10.17 -7.90
CA VAL A 62 7.24 9.18 -7.49
C VAL A 62 7.82 9.54 -6.12
N ASP A 63 8.05 10.83 -5.84
CA ASP A 63 8.49 11.30 -4.53
C ASP A 63 7.38 11.12 -3.45
N GLU A 64 6.11 11.27 -3.82
CA GLU A 64 4.96 10.93 -2.97
C GLU A 64 4.91 9.43 -2.66
N LEU A 65 5.05 8.57 -3.66
CA LEU A 65 5.12 7.12 -3.49
C LEU A 65 6.28 6.72 -2.58
N HIS A 66 7.45 7.35 -2.71
CA HIS A 66 8.58 7.09 -1.83
C HIS A 66 8.28 7.44 -0.37
N ARG A 67 7.65 8.61 -0.12
CA ARG A 67 7.25 9.01 1.24
C ARG A 67 6.17 8.12 1.82
N HIS A 68 5.26 7.65 0.97
CA HIS A 68 4.23 6.70 1.34
C HIS A 68 4.83 5.35 1.77
N ILE A 69 5.75 4.78 0.99
CA ILE A 69 6.49 3.56 1.36
C ILE A 69 7.21 3.74 2.70
N ALA A 70 7.88 4.88 2.93
CA ALA A 70 8.57 5.13 4.18
C ALA A 70 7.64 5.15 5.41
N LYS A 71 6.39 5.65 5.26
CA LYS A 71 5.38 5.61 6.34
C LYS A 71 5.03 4.17 6.72
N GLU A 72 4.95 3.30 5.74
CA GLU A 72 4.62 1.89 5.95
C GLU A 72 5.82 1.14 6.55
N GLU A 73 6.99 1.23 5.90
CA GLU A 73 8.22 0.53 6.30
C GLU A 73 8.69 0.92 7.70
N ASP A 74 8.76 2.23 7.99
CA ASP A 74 9.27 2.74 9.27
C ASP A 74 8.17 2.90 10.33
N GLY A 75 6.90 2.70 9.96
CA GLY A 75 5.74 2.92 10.81
C GLY A 75 4.91 1.66 10.99
N LEU A 76 3.89 1.49 10.14
CA LEU A 76 2.86 0.48 10.34
C LEU A 76 3.41 -0.95 10.30
N PHE A 77 4.39 -1.24 9.45
CA PHE A 77 5.01 -2.56 9.35
C PHE A 77 5.85 -2.91 10.57
N LEU A 78 6.53 -1.93 11.18
CA LEU A 78 7.23 -2.16 12.45
C LEU A 78 6.26 -2.36 13.61
N ALA A 79 5.16 -1.59 13.64
CA ALA A 79 4.12 -1.73 14.65
C ALA A 79 3.50 -3.14 14.61
N SER A 80 3.21 -3.66 13.42
CA SER A 80 2.55 -4.96 13.24
C SER A 80 3.37 -6.14 13.78
N LEU A 81 4.71 -6.06 13.74
CA LEU A 81 5.60 -7.07 14.33
C LEU A 81 5.39 -7.25 15.84
N THR A 82 4.91 -6.22 16.53
CA THR A 82 4.66 -6.25 17.97
C THR A 82 3.18 -6.43 18.32
N ALA A 83 2.28 -6.02 17.43
CA ALA A 83 0.84 -6.03 17.66
C ALA A 83 0.17 -7.35 17.24
N LEU A 84 0.66 -8.02 16.19
CA LEU A 84 -0.04 -9.14 15.58
C LEU A 84 0.38 -10.51 16.11
N GLY A 85 -0.61 -11.37 16.34
CA GLY A 85 -0.41 -12.79 16.64
C GLY A 85 -0.27 -13.66 15.39
N GLY A 86 -0.02 -14.96 15.58
CA GLY A 86 0.15 -15.91 14.46
C GLY A 86 -1.07 -15.99 13.53
N ASP A 87 -2.26 -16.13 14.09
CA ASP A 87 -3.51 -16.20 13.31
C ASP A 87 -3.78 -14.90 12.50
N ASP A 88 -3.32 -13.76 13.01
CA ASP A 88 -3.45 -12.46 12.35
C ASP A 88 -2.49 -12.37 11.16
N TRP A 89 -1.26 -12.84 11.33
CA TRP A 89 -0.29 -12.98 10.24
C TRP A 89 -0.79 -13.94 9.15
N ASP A 90 -1.39 -15.09 9.52
CA ASP A 90 -1.94 -16.03 8.56
C ASP A 90 -3.04 -15.39 7.70
N ARG A 91 -3.92 -14.57 8.30
CA ARG A 91 -4.96 -13.82 7.56
C ARG A 91 -4.35 -12.78 6.62
N ALA A 92 -3.40 -11.98 7.11
CA ALA A 92 -2.73 -10.97 6.30
C ALA A 92 -2.00 -11.61 5.10
N MET A 93 -1.29 -12.71 5.32
CA MET A 93 -0.56 -13.42 4.28
C MET A 93 -1.47 -14.12 3.28
N ALA A 94 -2.63 -14.64 3.70
CA ALA A 94 -3.61 -15.21 2.78
C ALA A 94 -4.11 -14.16 1.76
N ALA A 95 -4.47 -12.97 2.24
CA ALA A 95 -4.89 -11.86 1.38
C ALA A 95 -3.75 -11.38 0.46
N TRP A 96 -2.52 -11.33 0.97
CA TRP A 96 -1.34 -11.02 0.15
C TRP A 96 -1.15 -12.01 -1.01
N CYS A 97 -1.26 -13.32 -0.73
CA CYS A 97 -1.14 -14.37 -1.75
C CYS A 97 -2.25 -14.28 -2.80
N GLU A 98 -3.50 -13.98 -2.39
CA GLU A 98 -4.61 -13.77 -3.32
C GLU A 98 -4.35 -12.59 -4.26
N ALA A 99 -3.74 -11.51 -3.74
CA ALA A 99 -3.36 -10.37 -4.56
C ALA A 99 -2.16 -10.63 -5.48
N HIS A 100 -1.32 -11.64 -5.18
CA HIS A 100 -0.09 -11.97 -5.88
C HIS A 100 0.01 -13.47 -6.28
N PRO A 101 -0.88 -13.97 -7.14
CA PRO A 101 -0.96 -15.40 -7.45
C PRO A 101 0.30 -15.97 -8.13
N ASP A 102 1.09 -15.11 -8.78
CA ASP A 102 2.30 -15.50 -9.51
C ASP A 102 3.58 -15.43 -8.66
N VAL A 103 3.51 -14.85 -7.46
CA VAL A 103 4.63 -14.78 -6.53
C VAL A 103 4.60 -16.03 -5.67
N ARG A 104 5.52 -16.97 -5.91
CA ARG A 104 5.73 -18.08 -4.97
C ARG A 104 6.23 -17.53 -3.65
N THR A 105 5.54 -17.88 -2.56
CA THR A 105 6.05 -17.71 -1.20
C THR A 105 7.43 -18.38 -1.08
N PRO A 106 8.40 -17.74 -0.40
CA PRO A 106 9.70 -18.37 -0.12
C PRO A 106 9.57 -19.67 0.68
#